data_AF-A0A520AEN6-F1
#
_entry.id   AF-A0A520AEN6-F1
#
_cell.length_a   1.000
_cell.length_b   1.000
_cell.length_c   1.000
_cell.angle_alpha   90.00
_cell.angle_beta   90.00
_cell.angle_gamma   90.00
#
_symmetry.space_group_name_H-M   'P 1'
#
loop_
_entity.id
_entity.type
_entity.pdbx_description
1 polymer ?
#
loop_
_entity_poly.entity_id
_entity_poly.type
_entity_poly.pdbx_seq_one_letter_code
_entity_poly.pdbx_strand_id
1 'polypeptide(L)'
;MMKRHGFALGALVIALSPAHSQEPISNPCLTAAAGGVRDAAHVRDIALRRFEVAVRLHGAVAETTIVARFANEGREVLEGDFRLARPKDAVVTGYALDIGGKLVDGVLV
;
A
#
# COMPACT_ATOMS: atom_id res chain seq x y z
N MET A 1 37.99 -56.17 -28.65
CA MET A 1 38.65 -54.93 -28.20
C MET A 1 38.15 -53.78 -29.06
N MET A 2 37.28 -52.91 -28.52
CA MET A 2 36.96 -51.54 -28.97
C MET A 2 35.86 -51.00 -28.02
N LYS A 3 36.26 -50.19 -27.03
CA LYS A 3 35.34 -49.51 -26.10
C LYS A 3 34.82 -48.24 -26.76
N ARG A 4 33.50 -48.09 -26.92
CA ARG A 4 32.88 -46.82 -27.37
C ARG A 4 32.37 -46.08 -26.13
N HIS A 5 33.06 -44.99 -25.80
CA HIS A 5 32.65 -44.03 -24.77
C HIS A 5 31.52 -43.15 -25.33
N GLY A 6 30.33 -43.25 -24.75
CA GLY A 6 29.20 -42.36 -25.04
C GLY A 6 29.06 -41.33 -23.92
N PHE A 7 29.41 -40.08 -24.23
CA PHE A 7 29.25 -38.91 -23.37
C PHE A 7 27.77 -38.70 -22.99
N ALA A 8 27.48 -38.52 -21.70
CA ALA A 8 26.17 -38.12 -21.22
C ALA A 8 25.99 -36.61 -21.41
N LEU A 9 25.01 -36.21 -22.22
CA LEU A 9 24.61 -34.82 -22.44
C LEU A 9 23.65 -34.40 -21.32
N GLY A 10 24.14 -33.63 -20.36
CA GLY A 10 23.31 -33.05 -19.29
C GLY A 10 22.46 -31.91 -19.84
N ALA A 11 21.13 -32.03 -19.76
CA ALA A 11 20.20 -30.97 -20.09
C ALA A 11 20.21 -29.90 -18.98
N LEU A 12 20.67 -28.70 -19.30
CA LEU A 12 20.57 -27.52 -18.43
C LEU A 12 19.15 -26.97 -18.52
N VAL A 13 18.33 -27.25 -17.51
CA VAL A 13 17.01 -26.63 -17.36
C VAL A 13 17.21 -25.24 -16.76
N ILE A 14 17.17 -24.21 -17.58
CA ILE A 14 17.07 -22.82 -17.11
C ILE A 14 15.62 -22.63 -16.65
N ALA A 15 15.39 -22.70 -15.33
CA ALA A 15 14.12 -22.34 -14.73
C ALA A 15 13.90 -20.83 -14.95
N LEU A 16 13.06 -20.50 -15.95
CA LEU A 16 12.44 -19.19 -16.07
C LEU A 16 11.55 -19.00 -14.83
N SER A 17 12.14 -18.43 -13.77
CA SER A 17 11.34 -17.93 -12.67
C SER A 17 10.42 -16.85 -13.23
N PRO A 18 9.10 -16.91 -12.97
CA PRO A 18 8.24 -15.80 -13.34
C PRO A 18 8.76 -14.60 -12.55
N ALA A 19 9.22 -13.59 -13.26
CA ALA A 19 9.35 -12.26 -12.68
C ALA A 19 7.98 -11.95 -12.09
N HIS A 20 7.90 -11.90 -10.76
CA HIS A 20 6.67 -11.53 -10.08
C HIS A 20 6.38 -10.11 -10.52
N SER A 21 5.51 -9.98 -11.52
CA SER A 21 4.89 -8.71 -11.86
C SER A 21 3.96 -8.41 -10.70
N GLN A 22 4.52 -7.83 -9.63
CA GLN A 22 3.71 -7.21 -8.59
C GLN A 22 2.93 -6.13 -9.31
N GLU A 23 1.61 -6.32 -9.39
CA GLU A 23 0.72 -5.32 -9.94
C GLU A 23 1.02 -3.98 -9.26
N PRO A 24 1.19 -2.88 -10.01
CA PRO A 24 1.55 -1.61 -9.43
C PRO A 24 0.57 -1.26 -8.31
N ILE A 25 1.08 -1.14 -7.08
CA ILE A 25 0.25 -0.71 -5.95
C ILE A 25 -0.23 0.70 -6.29
N SER A 26 -1.54 0.86 -6.51
CA SER A 26 -2.14 2.18 -6.58
C SER A 26 -1.81 2.91 -5.28
N ASN A 27 -1.13 4.06 -5.38
CA ASN A 27 -0.60 4.76 -4.22
C ASN A 27 -0.85 6.28 -4.35
N PRO A 28 -1.53 6.92 -3.38
CA PRO A 28 -2.22 6.31 -2.23
C PRO A 28 -3.41 5.43 -2.66
N CYS A 29 -3.84 4.54 -1.76
CA CYS A 29 -5.06 3.74 -1.94
C CYS A 29 -5.98 3.87 -0.73
N LEU A 30 -7.28 3.98 -1.00
CA LEU A 30 -8.33 3.89 0.01
C LEU A 30 -9.33 2.85 -0.44
N THR A 31 -9.65 1.91 0.45
CA THR A 31 -10.79 1.00 0.28
C THR A 31 -11.73 1.16 1.46
N ALA A 32 -13.02 0.86 1.25
CA ALA A 32 -13.99 0.90 2.33
C ALA A 32 -14.95 -0.28 2.29
N ALA A 33 -15.38 -0.70 3.47
CA ALA A 33 -16.33 -1.79 3.66
C ALA A 33 -17.47 -1.37 4.58
N ALA A 34 -18.71 -1.65 4.17
CA ALA A 34 -19.89 -1.46 5.01
C ALA A 34 -19.83 -2.39 6.23
N GLY A 35 -19.95 -1.80 7.44
CA GLY A 35 -19.88 -2.55 8.69
C GLY A 35 -18.58 -3.34 8.92
N GLY A 36 -17.50 -3.04 8.18
CA GLY A 36 -16.23 -3.76 8.27
C GLY A 36 -16.21 -5.15 7.61
N VAL A 37 -17.27 -5.55 6.90
CA VAL A 37 -17.37 -6.90 6.30
C VAL A 37 -16.52 -6.98 5.02
N ARG A 38 -15.59 -7.94 4.97
CA ARG A 38 -14.59 -8.07 3.90
C ARG A 38 -15.04 -9.00 2.77
N ASP A 39 -16.09 -8.61 2.06
CA ASP A 39 -16.53 -9.26 0.83
C ASP A 39 -16.88 -8.24 -0.26
N ALA A 40 -17.09 -8.72 -1.49
CA ALA A 40 -17.36 -7.86 -2.64
C ALA A 40 -18.70 -7.11 -2.55
N ALA A 41 -19.70 -7.66 -1.86
CA ALA A 41 -21.02 -7.03 -1.72
C ALA A 41 -21.00 -5.84 -0.73
N HIS A 42 -20.03 -5.82 0.18
CA HIS A 42 -19.87 -4.77 1.18
C HIS A 42 -18.83 -3.71 0.80
N VAL A 43 -18.16 -3.83 -0.35
CA VAL A 43 -17.29 -2.78 -0.86
C VAL A 43 -18.10 -1.51 -1.10
N ARG A 44 -17.56 -0.37 -0.65
CA ARG A 44 -18.14 0.95 -0.86
C ARG A 44 -17.07 1.92 -1.33
N ASP A 45 -17.50 2.87 -2.15
CA ASP A 45 -16.65 3.99 -2.53
C ASP A 45 -16.68 5.07 -1.45
N ILE A 46 -15.51 5.65 -1.19
CA ILE A 46 -15.37 6.86 -0.38
C ILE A 46 -14.61 7.89 -1.21
N ALA A 47 -15.13 9.12 -1.27
CA ALA A 47 -14.51 10.16 -2.06
C ALA A 47 -13.27 10.74 -1.35
N LEU A 48 -12.12 10.77 -2.03
CA LEU A 48 -10.98 11.57 -1.63
C LEU A 48 -11.22 13.03 -2.05
N ARG A 49 -11.55 13.90 -1.09
CA ARG A 49 -11.88 15.32 -1.33
C ARG A 49 -10.66 16.22 -1.35
N ARG A 50 -9.59 15.83 -0.68
CA ARG A 50 -8.36 16.60 -0.59
C ARG A 50 -7.20 15.67 -0.30
N PHE A 51 -6.09 15.90 -1.00
CA PHE A 51 -4.82 15.24 -0.75
C PHE A 51 -3.73 16.30 -0.83
N GLU A 52 -3.18 16.66 0.33
CA GLU A 52 -2.13 17.66 0.45
C GLU A 52 -0.85 16.98 0.92
N VAL A 53 0.25 17.30 0.26
CA VAL A 53 1.60 16.87 0.64
C VAL A 53 2.43 18.12 0.83
N ALA A 54 2.90 18.32 2.04
CA ALA A 54 3.80 19.41 2.39
C ALA A 54 5.17 18.81 2.76
N VAL A 55 6.23 19.31 2.13
CA VAL A 55 7.60 18.91 2.43
C VAL A 55 8.36 20.11 2.96
N ARG A 56 9.02 19.94 4.11
CA ARG A 56 9.86 20.94 4.74
C ARG A 56 11.27 20.37 4.90
N LEU A 57 12.26 21.12 4.43
CA LEU A 57 13.67 20.72 4.53
C LEU A 57 14.31 21.36 5.77
N HIS A 58 14.85 20.52 6.63
CA HIS A 58 15.59 20.87 7.84
C HIS A 58 17.01 20.32 7.72
N GLY A 59 17.90 21.09 7.08
CA GLY A 59 19.24 20.64 6.75
C GLY A 59 19.19 19.40 5.85
N ALA A 60 19.68 18.27 6.35
CA ALA A 60 19.67 16.98 5.63
C ALA A 60 18.38 16.16 5.84
N VAL A 61 17.40 16.66 6.61
CA VAL A 61 16.15 15.96 6.91
C VAL A 61 15.00 16.56 6.08
N ALA A 62 14.20 15.70 5.46
CA ALA A 62 12.94 16.10 4.82
C ALA A 62 11.76 15.66 5.68
N GLU A 63 11.08 16.62 6.30
CA GLU A 63 9.82 16.39 7.01
C GLU A 63 8.66 16.42 6.01
N THR A 64 7.90 15.34 5.92
CA THR A 64 6.73 15.23 5.03
C THR A 64 5.47 15.13 5.85
N THR A 65 4.57 16.11 5.71
CA THR A 65 3.22 16.08 6.27
C THR A 65 2.22 15.79 5.16
N ILE A 66 1.34 14.81 5.38
CA ILE A 66 0.29 14.43 4.42
C ILE A 66 -1.06 14.59 5.09
N VAL A 67 -1.97 15.29 4.41
CA VAL A 67 -3.36 15.46 4.85
C VAL A 67 -4.28 14.92 3.76
N ALA A 68 -4.95 13.81 4.05
CA ALA A 68 -5.99 13.25 3.20
C ALA A 68 -7.36 13.46 3.85
N ARG A 69 -8.31 14.09 3.12
CA ARG A 69 -9.69 14.24 3.58
C ARG A 69 -10.60 13.35 2.75
N PHE A 70 -11.33 12.51 3.44
CA PHE A 70 -12.29 11.58 2.85
C PHE A 70 -13.72 12.00 3.17
N ALA A 71 -14.65 11.72 2.25
CA ALA A 71 -16.07 11.97 2.46
C ALA A 71 -16.87 10.69 2.18
N ASN A 72 -17.56 10.22 3.22
CA ASN A 72 -18.65 9.26 3.09
C ASN A 72 -19.94 10.04 2.88
N GLU A 73 -20.43 10.07 1.64
CA GLU A 73 -21.69 10.77 1.28
C GLU A 73 -22.94 9.93 1.56
N GLY A 74 -22.73 8.62 1.81
CA GLY A 74 -23.78 7.70 2.18
C GLY A 74 -24.20 7.87 3.64
N ARG A 75 -25.19 7.05 4.03
CA ARG A 75 -25.67 6.96 5.42
C ARG A 75 -25.15 5.73 6.16
N GLU A 76 -24.46 4.83 5.46
CA GLU A 76 -23.87 3.63 6.06
C GLU A 76 -22.62 3.98 6.86
N VAL A 77 -22.37 3.24 7.94
CA VAL A 77 -21.09 3.29 8.65
C VAL A 77 -20.08 2.43 7.89
N LEU A 78 -18.96 3.04 7.51
CA LEU A 78 -17.92 2.42 6.72
C LEU A 78 -16.62 2.30 7.52
N GLU A 79 -15.95 1.16 7.38
CA GLU A 79 -14.56 1.01 7.79
C GLU A 79 -13.65 1.31 6.60
N GLY A 80 -12.79 2.30 6.73
CA GLY A 80 -11.81 2.68 5.70
C GLY A 80 -10.44 2.05 5.98
N ASP A 81 -9.80 1.52 4.94
CA ASP A 81 -8.38 1.12 4.94
C ASP A 81 -7.63 2.03 3.97
N PHE A 82 -6.82 2.93 4.53
CA PHE A 82 -5.97 3.85 3.79
C PHE A 82 -4.52 3.38 3.82
N ARG A 83 -3.94 3.20 2.64
CA ARG A 83 -2.56 2.76 2.47
C ARG A 83 -1.78 3.77 1.67
N LEU A 84 -0.59 4.06 2.16
CA LEU A 84 0.35 4.98 1.53
C LEU A 84 1.74 4.32 1.54
N ALA A 85 2.31 4.13 0.35
CA ALA A 85 3.70 3.73 0.20
C ALA A 85 4.60 4.90 0.60
N ARG A 86 5.63 4.58 1.37
CA ARG A 86 6.61 5.54 1.88
C ARG A 86 7.97 5.29 1.21
N PRO A 87 8.81 6.33 1.09
CA PRO A 87 10.22 6.13 0.76
C PRO A 87 10.86 5.12 1.72
N LYS A 88 11.79 4.31 1.20
CA LYS A 88 12.42 3.20 1.94
C LYS A 88 12.95 3.61 3.31
N ASP A 89 13.52 4.80 3.41
CA ASP A 89 14.20 5.29 4.61
C ASP A 89 13.33 6.27 5.43
N ALA A 90 12.06 6.47 5.05
CA ALA A 90 11.15 7.34 5.77
C ALA A 90 10.59 6.64 7.02
N VAL A 91 10.60 7.36 8.14
CA VAL A 91 9.98 6.96 9.40
C VAL A 91 8.70 7.77 9.60
N VAL A 92 7.61 7.10 10.00
CA VAL A 92 6.38 7.80 10.43
C VAL A 92 6.60 8.19 11.88
N THR A 93 6.59 9.49 12.14
CA THR A 93 6.80 10.06 13.47
C THR A 93 5.49 10.31 14.22
N GLY A 94 4.35 10.28 13.51
CA GLY A 94 3.03 10.40 14.09
C GLY A 94 1.95 10.33 13.02
N TYR A 95 0.72 10.02 13.44
CA TYR A 95 -0.47 10.12 12.62
C TYR A 95 -1.69 10.27 13.52
N ALA A 96 -2.75 10.87 12.99
CA ALA A 96 -4.02 11.00 13.69
C ALA A 96 -5.15 11.00 12.67
N LEU A 97 -6.35 10.65 13.13
CA LEU A 97 -7.58 10.70 12.34
C LEU A 97 -8.49 11.80 12.91
N ASP A 98 -8.85 12.76 12.06
CA ASP A 98 -9.88 13.76 12.39
C ASP A 98 -11.25 13.25 11.92
N ILE A 99 -12.17 13.06 12.88
CA ILE A 99 -13.56 12.70 12.62
C ILE A 99 -14.46 13.85 13.11
N GLY A 100 -14.97 14.64 12.17
CA GLY A 100 -15.91 15.72 12.49
C GLY A 100 -15.32 16.83 13.36
N GLY A 101 -14.02 17.12 13.24
CA GLY A 101 -13.31 18.13 14.03
C GLY A 101 -12.71 17.57 15.33
N LYS A 102 -12.89 16.27 15.61
CA LYS A 102 -12.28 15.60 16.76
C LYS A 102 -11.10 14.77 16.29
N LEU A 103 -9.91 15.14 16.76
CA LEU A 103 -8.69 14.38 16.52
C LEU A 103 -8.65 13.10 17.38
N VAL A 104 -8.31 11.98 16.77
CA VAL A 104 -8.05 10.69 17.40
C VAL A 104 -6.61 10.30 17.06
N ASP A 105 -5.76 10.20 18.09
CA ASP A 105 -4.36 9.87 17.88
C ASP A 105 -4.18 8.43 17.41
N GLY A 106 -3.30 8.26 16.44
CA GLY A 106 -2.81 6.96 16.02
C GLY A 106 -1.80 6.40 17.01
N VAL A 107 -1.81 5.08 17.19
CA VAL A 107 -0.78 4.37 17.97
C VAL A 107 0.15 3.67 17.00
N LEU A 108 1.43 4.07 17.02
CA LEU A 108 2.48 3.33 16.33
C LEU A 108 2.71 2.00 17.07
N VAL A 109 2.47 0.88 16.40
CA VAL A 109 2.67 -0.50 16.91
C VAL A 109 3.74 -1.24 16.13
#